data_AF-A0A3S1BFI6-F1
#
_entry.id   AF-A0A3S1BFI6-F1
#
_cell.length_a   1.000
_cell.length_b   1.000
_cell.length_c   1.000
_cell.angle_alpha   90.00
_cell.angle_beta   90.00
_cell.angle_gamma   90.00
#
_symmetry.space_group_name_H-M   'P 1'
#
loop_
_entity.id
_entity.type
_entity.pdbx_description
1 polymer ?
#
loop_
_entity_poly.entity_id
_entity_poly.type
_entity_poly.pdbx_seq_one_letter_code
_entity_poly.pdbx_strand_id
1 'polypeptide(L)'
;MSDHALTERLQPSLLDRLTDDDPTNPKETRDSRVIDLRRLREIIQRDLVWLLNTFDNSSMVDAERYPNVSQSVLSYGVEEVAGEFSTAARAGRIRNSIHRAIEKFEPRIIPGSLDVILRDSESKGQTLVTFDIAADMWAQPLPMELYLRSEVDITTGELKLERPGQGAAPVRRR
;
A
#
# COMPACT_ATOMS: atom_id res chain seq x y z
N MET A 1 20.21 -30.90 10.92
CA MET A 1 19.20 -30.19 11.74
C MET A 1 19.75 -28.81 12.07
N SER A 2 18.86 -27.83 12.20
CA SER A 2 19.05 -26.41 12.54
C SER A 2 19.70 -25.48 11.49
N ASP A 3 18.85 -24.80 10.70
CA ASP A 3 19.13 -23.44 10.19
C ASP A 3 17.86 -22.59 9.91
N HIS A 4 16.70 -22.95 10.50
CA HIS A 4 15.42 -22.25 10.25
C HIS A 4 15.14 -21.07 11.21
N ALA A 5 15.95 -20.87 12.25
CA ALA A 5 15.71 -19.81 13.25
C ALA A 5 16.10 -18.40 12.79
N LEU A 6 16.80 -18.25 11.65
CA LEU A 6 17.19 -16.96 11.08
C LEU A 6 16.19 -16.43 10.04
N THR A 7 15.33 -17.30 9.50
CA THR A 7 14.24 -16.94 8.56
C THR A 7 13.04 -16.33 9.29
N GLU A 8 12.97 -16.48 10.61
CA GLU A 8 11.82 -16.09 11.43
C GLU A 8 11.92 -14.69 12.04
N ARG A 9 12.93 -13.87 11.70
CA ARG A 9 13.01 -12.46 12.16
C ARG A 9 12.51 -11.52 11.07
N LEU A 10 11.83 -10.43 11.44
CA LEU A 10 11.41 -9.37 10.51
C LEU A 10 12.66 -8.77 9.83
N GLN A 11 12.99 -9.27 8.65
CA GLN A 11 14.12 -8.80 7.85
C GLN A 11 13.66 -7.69 6.90
N PRO A 12 14.53 -6.69 6.61
CA PRO A 12 14.23 -5.69 5.58
C PRO A 12 14.03 -6.33 4.21
N SER A 13 13.22 -5.65 3.39
CA SER A 13 13.10 -6.02 1.99
C SER A 13 14.49 -6.02 1.32
N LEU A 14 14.63 -6.74 0.21
CA LEU A 14 15.89 -6.73 -0.56
C LEU A 14 16.28 -5.31 -0.99
N LEU A 15 15.31 -4.49 -1.34
CA LEU A 15 15.54 -3.09 -1.71
C LEU A 15 16.02 -2.26 -0.51
N ASP A 16 15.46 -2.46 0.68
CA ASP A 16 15.91 -1.77 1.89
C ASP A 16 17.32 -2.18 2.33
N ARG A 17 17.75 -3.41 2.01
CA ARG A 17 19.12 -3.87 2.25
C ARG A 17 20.12 -3.35 1.21
N LEU A 18 19.64 -2.98 0.03
CA LEU A 18 20.47 -2.47 -1.06
C LEU A 18 20.51 -0.94 -1.08
N THR A 19 19.54 -0.30 -0.45
CA THR A 19 19.43 1.15 -0.32
C THR A 19 20.23 1.58 0.90
N ASP A 20 21.42 2.11 0.66
CA ASP A 20 22.28 2.65 1.72
C ASP A 20 21.80 4.04 2.14
N ASP A 21 21.03 4.08 3.23
CA ASP A 21 20.55 5.32 3.84
C ASP A 21 21.67 6.10 4.59
N ASP A 22 22.86 5.51 4.82
CA ASP A 22 24.03 6.13 5.47
C ASP A 22 25.34 5.89 4.68
N PRO A 23 25.47 6.50 3.49
CA PRO A 23 26.59 6.25 2.57
C PRO A 23 27.96 6.65 3.11
N THR A 24 27.99 7.38 4.23
CA THR A 24 29.22 7.83 4.90
C THR A 24 29.75 6.82 5.92
N ASN A 25 28.98 5.78 6.26
CA ASN A 25 29.35 4.79 7.25
C ASN A 25 29.67 3.43 6.60
N PRO A 26 30.97 3.05 6.49
CA PRO A 26 31.39 1.83 5.81
C PRO A 26 31.11 0.54 6.60
N LYS A 27 30.42 0.61 7.74
CA LYS A 27 30.11 -0.54 8.61
C LYS A 27 28.62 -0.62 8.92
N GLU A 28 27.95 -1.59 8.31
CA GLU A 28 26.62 -2.01 8.75
C GLU A 28 26.73 -2.87 10.02
N THR A 29 26.19 -2.38 11.14
CA THR A 29 26.10 -3.13 12.40
C THR A 29 25.10 -4.29 12.29
N ARG A 30 25.35 -5.42 12.96
CA ARG A 30 24.45 -6.60 12.90
C ARG A 30 23.00 -6.31 13.33
N ASP A 31 22.76 -5.27 14.13
CA ASP A 31 21.43 -4.81 14.53
C ASP A 31 20.62 -4.11 13.43
N SER A 32 21.26 -3.62 12.35
CA SER A 32 20.52 -3.08 11.19
C SER A 32 19.71 -4.16 10.44
N ARG A 33 19.97 -5.43 10.75
CA ARG A 33 19.32 -6.60 10.11
C ARG A 33 18.01 -7.01 10.79
N VAL A 34 17.66 -6.41 11.93
CA VAL A 34 16.41 -6.67 12.65
C VAL A 34 15.59 -5.39 12.60
N ILE A 35 14.46 -5.44 11.92
CA ILE A 35 13.52 -4.32 11.86
C ILE A 35 12.65 -4.35 13.12
N ASP A 36 12.60 -3.23 13.82
CA ASP A 36 11.55 -2.99 14.82
C ASP A 36 10.24 -2.58 14.11
N LEU A 37 9.11 -2.88 14.73
CA LEU A 37 7.77 -2.69 14.21
C LEU A 37 7.52 -1.29 13.64
N ARG A 38 8.02 -0.24 14.31
CA ARG A 38 7.90 1.14 13.82
C ARG A 38 8.49 1.29 12.43
N ARG A 39 9.65 0.69 12.20
CA ARG A 39 10.36 0.73 10.92
C ARG A 39 9.66 -0.12 9.86
N LEU A 40 9.07 -1.27 10.22
CA LEU A 40 8.22 -2.05 9.31
C LEU A 40 7.04 -1.21 8.80
N ARG A 41 6.36 -0.50 9.71
CA ARG A 41 5.25 0.39 9.35
C ARG A 41 5.71 1.53 8.42
N GLU A 42 6.86 2.14 8.69
CA GLU A 42 7.41 3.21 7.85
C GLU A 42 7.75 2.71 6.44
N ILE A 43 8.30 1.51 6.33
CA ILE A 43 8.61 0.87 5.04
C ILE A 43 7.31 0.60 4.26
N ILE A 44 6.32 -0.03 4.88
CA ILE A 44 5.04 -0.32 4.23
C ILE A 44 4.33 0.99 3.81
N GLN A 45 4.39 2.03 4.65
CA GLN A 45 3.86 3.34 4.30
C GLN A 45 4.52 3.93 3.06
N ARG A 46 5.86 3.92 2.99
CA ARG A 46 6.61 4.42 1.82
C ARG A 46 6.26 3.63 0.57
N ASP A 47 6.26 2.30 0.67
CA ASP A 47 6.02 1.42 -0.48
C ASP A 47 4.58 1.59 -1.00
N LEU A 48 3.61 1.78 -0.09
CA LEU A 48 2.23 2.16 -0.44
C LEU A 48 2.15 3.54 -1.12
N VAL A 49 2.94 4.54 -0.70
CA VAL A 49 2.99 5.83 -1.42
C VAL A 49 3.41 5.60 -2.87
N TRP A 50 4.44 4.77 -3.10
CA TRP A 50 4.92 4.48 -4.46
C TRP A 50 3.89 3.70 -5.28
N LEU A 51 3.26 2.69 -4.69
CA LEU A 51 2.25 1.88 -5.35
C LEU A 51 1.04 2.72 -5.76
N LEU A 52 0.53 3.51 -4.85
CA LEU A 52 -0.71 4.26 -5.04
C LEU A 52 -0.53 5.53 -5.92
N ASN A 53 0.71 5.97 -6.15
CA ASN A 53 1.03 7.06 -7.09
C ASN A 53 1.57 6.57 -8.44
N THR A 54 1.53 5.27 -8.72
CA THR A 54 1.90 4.71 -10.03
C THR A 54 0.64 4.25 -10.76
N PHE A 55 0.62 4.35 -12.09
CA PHE A 55 -0.50 3.89 -12.91
C PHE A 55 -0.34 2.44 -13.37
N ASP A 56 -1.39 1.65 -13.22
CA ASP A 56 -1.46 0.28 -13.72
C ASP A 56 -1.61 0.27 -15.26
N ASN A 57 -0.63 -0.32 -15.96
CA ASN A 57 -0.65 -0.48 -17.42
C ASN A 57 -1.20 -1.84 -17.87
N SER A 58 -1.89 -2.59 -16.99
CA SER A 58 -2.51 -3.88 -17.32
C SER A 58 -3.47 -3.80 -18.51
N SER A 59 -4.12 -2.65 -18.72
CA SER A 59 -5.01 -2.39 -19.86
C SER A 59 -4.31 -2.46 -21.22
N MET A 60 -2.99 -2.25 -21.26
CA MET A 60 -2.17 -2.37 -22.47
C MET A 60 -1.74 -3.81 -22.76
N VAL A 61 -1.99 -4.73 -21.82
CA VAL A 61 -1.58 -6.13 -21.90
C VAL A 61 -2.80 -7.02 -22.10
N ASP A 62 -2.79 -7.80 -23.18
CA ASP A 62 -3.78 -8.85 -23.38
C ASP A 62 -3.60 -9.95 -22.33
N ALA A 63 -4.48 -9.97 -21.32
CA ALA A 63 -4.42 -10.90 -20.21
C ALA A 63 -4.72 -12.36 -20.63
N GLU A 64 -5.49 -12.59 -21.70
CA GLU A 64 -5.76 -13.94 -22.20
C GLU A 64 -4.52 -14.53 -22.85
N ARG A 65 -3.77 -13.69 -23.57
CA ARG A 65 -2.55 -14.10 -24.26
C ARG A 65 -1.32 -14.10 -23.35
N TYR A 66 -1.26 -13.19 -22.37
CA TYR A 66 -0.10 -12.99 -21.49
C TYR A 66 -0.49 -12.84 -20.01
N PRO A 67 -1.02 -13.90 -19.37
CA PRO A 67 -1.50 -13.82 -17.99
C PRO A 67 -0.38 -13.46 -17.00
N ASN A 68 0.81 -14.03 -17.16
CA ASN A 68 1.95 -13.72 -16.28
C ASN A 68 2.43 -12.27 -16.39
N VAL A 69 2.26 -11.64 -17.57
CA VAL A 69 2.66 -10.25 -17.80
C VAL A 69 1.70 -9.31 -17.08
N SER A 70 0.40 -9.59 -17.13
CA SER A 70 -0.62 -8.84 -16.38
C SER A 70 -0.46 -8.94 -14.85
N GLN A 71 0.25 -9.96 -14.35
CA GLN A 71 0.56 -10.11 -12.93
C GLN A 71 1.94 -9.57 -12.52
N SER A 72 2.72 -9.10 -13.49
CA SER A 72 4.07 -8.60 -13.25
C SER A 72 4.10 -7.16 -12.75
N VAL A 73 5.32 -6.67 -12.51
CA VAL A 73 5.61 -5.26 -12.19
C VAL A 73 5.15 -4.27 -13.27
N LEU A 74 4.85 -4.72 -14.49
CA LEU A 74 4.27 -3.85 -15.52
C LEU A 74 2.85 -3.38 -15.17
N SER A 75 2.17 -4.12 -14.30
CA SER A 75 0.86 -3.78 -13.78
C SER A 75 0.93 -3.22 -12.36
N TYR A 76 2.10 -2.72 -11.96
CA TYR A 76 2.31 -2.08 -10.66
C TYR A 76 1.66 -0.70 -10.66
N GLY A 77 0.68 -0.50 -9.80
CA GLY A 77 -0.01 0.78 -9.68
C GLY A 77 -1.50 0.63 -9.44
N VAL A 78 -2.18 1.78 -9.48
CA VAL A 78 -3.63 1.90 -9.50
C VAL A 78 -4.12 2.18 -10.92
N GLU A 79 -5.23 1.56 -11.31
CA GLU A 79 -5.95 1.84 -12.55
C GLU A 79 -6.26 3.34 -12.67
N GLU A 80 -5.91 3.93 -13.81
CA GLU A 80 -6.30 5.30 -14.15
C GLU A 80 -7.82 5.35 -14.35
N VAL A 81 -8.50 6.05 -13.45
CA VAL A 81 -9.93 6.27 -13.60
C VAL A 81 -10.12 7.61 -14.28
N ALA A 82 -9.98 7.70 -15.60
CA ALA A 82 -10.28 8.89 -16.40
C ALA A 82 -11.57 8.68 -17.24
N GLY A 83 -12.33 9.76 -17.53
CA GLY A 83 -13.54 9.73 -18.37
C GLY A 83 -14.82 10.30 -17.76
N GLU A 84 -15.96 10.14 -18.46
CA GLU A 84 -17.29 10.67 -18.10
C GLU A 84 -18.00 9.87 -16.99
N PHE A 85 -17.32 9.63 -15.87
CA PHE A 85 -17.96 9.02 -14.71
C PHE A 85 -18.51 10.09 -13.76
N SER A 86 -19.62 9.79 -13.09
CA SER A 86 -20.03 10.58 -11.92
C SER A 86 -18.96 10.50 -10.83
N THR A 87 -18.84 11.55 -10.01
CA THR A 87 -17.88 11.61 -8.89
C THR A 87 -17.94 10.37 -7.99
N ALA A 88 -19.16 9.88 -7.69
CA ALA A 88 -19.36 8.70 -6.87
C ALA A 88 -18.90 7.40 -7.56
N ALA A 89 -19.21 7.24 -8.85
CA ALA A 89 -18.76 6.07 -9.61
C ALA A 89 -17.22 6.04 -9.75
N ARG A 90 -16.62 7.22 -9.94
CA ARG A 90 -15.17 7.40 -10.02
C ARG A 90 -14.48 7.05 -8.70
N ALA A 91 -14.99 7.55 -7.59
CA ALA A 91 -14.48 7.20 -6.26
C ALA A 91 -14.60 5.70 -5.94
N GLY A 92 -15.71 5.06 -6.34
CA GLY A 92 -15.87 3.61 -6.20
C GLY A 92 -14.87 2.79 -7.02
N ARG A 93 -14.53 3.23 -8.23
CA ARG A 93 -13.49 2.61 -9.05
C ARG A 93 -12.09 2.79 -8.44
N ILE A 94 -11.77 4.00 -7.99
CA ILE A 94 -10.49 4.29 -7.31
C ILE A 94 -10.35 3.39 -6.07
N ARG A 95 -11.39 3.28 -5.23
CA ARG A 95 -11.42 2.38 -4.07
C ARG A 95 -11.06 0.93 -4.44
N ASN A 96 -11.73 0.38 -5.45
CA ASN A 96 -11.52 -1.01 -5.88
C ASN A 96 -10.12 -1.21 -6.48
N SER A 97 -9.63 -0.20 -7.19
CA SER A 97 -8.27 -0.17 -7.76
C SER A 97 -7.21 -0.19 -6.66
N ILE A 98 -7.33 0.68 -5.64
CA ILE A 98 -6.47 0.70 -4.45
C ILE A 98 -6.48 -0.68 -3.76
N HIS A 99 -7.66 -1.24 -3.52
CA HIS A 99 -7.78 -2.53 -2.85
C HIS A 99 -7.02 -3.64 -3.60
N ARG A 100 -7.24 -3.75 -4.91
CA ARG A 100 -6.59 -4.76 -5.76
C ARG A 100 -5.08 -4.55 -5.86
N ALA A 101 -4.63 -3.31 -5.99
CA ALA A 101 -3.21 -2.98 -6.07
C ALA A 101 -2.48 -3.43 -4.79
N ILE A 102 -3.00 -3.07 -3.62
CA ILE A 102 -2.41 -3.42 -2.32
C ILE A 102 -2.42 -4.94 -2.14
N GLU A 103 -3.54 -5.62 -2.37
CA GLU A 103 -3.63 -7.07 -2.21
C GLU A 103 -2.63 -7.84 -3.10
N LYS A 104 -2.33 -7.31 -4.29
CA LYS A 104 -1.42 -7.93 -5.25
C LYS A 104 0.06 -7.63 -4.98
N PHE A 105 0.40 -6.40 -4.59
CA PHE A 105 1.78 -5.93 -4.52
C PHE A 105 2.33 -5.78 -3.10
N GLU A 106 1.48 -5.88 -2.06
CA GLU A 106 1.90 -5.79 -0.66
C GLU A 106 1.73 -7.11 0.11
N PRO A 107 2.63 -8.09 -0.07
CA PRO A 107 2.54 -9.40 0.59
C PRO A 107 2.71 -9.36 2.12
N ARG A 108 3.14 -8.22 2.67
CA ARG A 108 3.30 -8.00 4.11
C ARG A 108 1.95 -7.75 4.81
N ILE A 109 0.92 -7.40 4.04
CA ILE A 109 -0.45 -7.26 4.52
C ILE A 109 -1.13 -8.63 4.47
N ILE A 110 -1.86 -8.98 5.53
CA ILE A 110 -2.57 -10.25 5.65
C ILE A 110 -3.72 -10.27 4.63
N PRO A 111 -3.81 -11.29 3.76
CA PRO A 111 -4.89 -11.41 2.80
C PRO A 111 -6.27 -11.39 3.46
N GLY A 112 -7.22 -10.67 2.88
CA GLY A 112 -8.57 -10.51 3.43
C GLY A 112 -8.69 -9.58 4.65
N SER A 113 -7.59 -9.00 5.14
CA SER A 113 -7.63 -7.99 6.20
C SER A 113 -7.79 -6.56 5.68
N LEU A 114 -7.57 -6.31 4.39
CA LEU A 114 -7.62 -4.99 3.81
C LEU A 114 -9.07 -4.47 3.73
N ASP A 115 -9.28 -3.26 4.22
CA ASP A 115 -10.50 -2.50 4.05
C ASP A 115 -10.15 -1.09 3.57
N VAL A 116 -10.87 -0.61 2.56
CA VAL A 116 -10.71 0.72 1.97
C VAL A 116 -12.07 1.38 2.02
N ILE A 117 -12.21 2.45 2.81
CA ILE A 117 -13.47 3.13 3.05
C ILE A 117 -13.40 4.52 2.46
N LEU A 118 -14.33 4.84 1.55
CA LEU A 118 -14.53 6.21 1.11
C LEU A 118 -15.22 6.99 2.23
N ARG A 119 -14.59 8.07 2.70
CA ARG A 119 -15.27 9.04 3.57
C ARG A 119 -16.09 9.97 2.70
N ASP A 120 -17.40 10.02 2.96
CA ASP A 120 -18.24 11.04 2.34
C ASP A 120 -17.76 12.43 2.77
N SER A 121 -17.41 13.23 1.78
CA SER A 121 -17.30 14.68 1.97
C SER A 121 -18.71 15.23 2.01
N GLU A 122 -19.05 16.01 3.05
CA GLU A 122 -20.36 16.66 3.19
C GLU A 122 -20.68 17.67 2.05
N SER A 123 -19.74 17.89 1.13
CA SER A 123 -19.82 18.87 0.06
C SER A 123 -19.91 18.23 -1.32
N LYS A 124 -21.09 18.34 -1.96
CA LYS A 124 -21.28 17.99 -3.37
C LYS A 124 -20.40 18.88 -4.25
N GLY A 125 -19.43 18.30 -4.95
CA GLY A 125 -18.59 19.00 -5.93
C GLY A 125 -17.11 19.14 -5.55
N GLN A 126 -16.66 18.50 -4.46
CA GLN A 126 -15.22 18.45 -4.19
C GLN A 126 -14.53 17.46 -5.12
N THR A 127 -13.42 17.92 -5.69
CA THR A 127 -12.48 17.10 -6.46
C THR A 127 -11.62 16.23 -5.55
N LEU A 128 -11.46 16.60 -4.29
CA LEU A 128 -10.68 15.84 -3.32
C LEU A 128 -11.58 14.87 -2.56
N VAL A 129 -11.21 13.59 -2.53
CA VAL A 129 -11.86 12.56 -1.71
C VAL A 129 -10.87 11.94 -0.74
N THR A 130 -11.37 11.55 0.42
CA THR A 130 -10.56 10.91 1.45
C THR A 130 -10.91 9.42 1.54
N PHE A 131 -9.89 8.57 1.45
CA PHE A 131 -9.98 7.15 1.72
C PHE A 131 -9.29 6.82 3.04
N ASP A 132 -9.96 6.05 3.88
CA ASP A 132 -9.35 5.38 5.01
C ASP A 132 -8.97 3.96 4.58
N ILE A 133 -7.70 3.59 4.74
CA ILE A 133 -7.17 2.27 4.43
C ILE A 133 -6.78 1.61 5.75
N ALA A 134 -7.45 0.51 6.09
CA ALA A 134 -7.19 -0.29 7.28
C ALA A 134 -6.77 -1.70 6.86
N ALA A 135 -5.73 -2.27 7.47
CA ALA A 135 -5.28 -3.62 7.17
C ALA A 135 -4.54 -4.23 8.36
N ASP A 136 -4.38 -5.55 8.37
CA ASP A 136 -3.53 -6.23 9.36
C ASP A 136 -2.20 -6.57 8.69
N MET A 137 -1.08 -6.15 9.29
CA MET A 137 0.27 -6.48 8.83
C MET A 137 0.79 -7.71 9.56
N TRP A 138 1.54 -8.54 8.85
CA TRP A 138 2.27 -9.64 9.47
C TRP A 138 3.47 -9.10 10.27
N ALA A 139 3.41 -9.26 11.59
CA ALA A 139 4.46 -8.83 12.51
C ALA A 139 4.69 -9.91 13.59
N GLN A 140 5.87 -9.94 14.18
CA GLN A 140 6.16 -10.78 15.34
C GLN A 140 6.00 -10.00 16.65
N PRO A 141 5.42 -10.61 17.71
CA PRO A 141 4.91 -11.98 17.80
C PRO A 141 3.45 -12.16 17.35
N LEU A 142 2.74 -11.08 17.02
CA LEU A 142 1.31 -11.05 16.69
C LEU A 142 1.05 -10.09 15.53
N PRO A 143 0.01 -10.34 14.69
CA PRO A 143 -0.47 -9.39 13.69
C PRO A 143 -0.79 -8.02 14.27
N MET A 144 -0.61 -6.97 13.48
CA MET A 144 -0.80 -5.60 13.92
C MET A 144 -1.58 -4.77 12.93
N GLU A 145 -2.46 -3.92 13.46
CA GLU A 145 -3.28 -3.03 12.63
C GLU A 145 -2.43 -1.92 12.01
N LEU A 146 -2.59 -1.75 10.70
CA LEU A 146 -2.16 -0.63 9.90
C LEU A 146 -3.38 0.22 9.58
N TYR A 147 -3.26 1.52 9.85
CA TYR A 147 -4.26 2.49 9.45
C TYR A 147 -3.59 3.64 8.74
N LEU A 148 -4.15 4.01 7.59
CA LEU A 148 -3.66 5.07 6.72
C LEU A 148 -4.83 5.92 6.26
N ARG A 149 -4.59 7.21 6.14
CA ARG A 149 -5.51 8.12 5.47
C ARG A 149 -4.90 8.58 4.18
N SER A 150 -5.70 8.57 3.13
CA SER A 150 -5.30 8.98 1.80
C SER A 150 -6.25 10.05 1.30
N GLU A 151 -5.71 11.17 0.82
CA GLU A 151 -6.46 12.16 0.06
C GLU A 151 -6.14 11.98 -1.42
N VAL A 152 -7.18 11.88 -2.25
CA VAL A 152 -7.07 11.65 -3.68
C VAL A 152 -7.78 12.76 -4.42
N ASP A 153 -7.05 13.44 -5.30
CA ASP A 153 -7.66 14.34 -6.27
C ASP A 153 -8.26 13.49 -7.39
N ILE A 154 -9.59 13.50 -7.50
CA ILE A 154 -10.33 12.73 -8.49
C ILE A 154 -10.04 13.22 -9.91
N THR A 155 -9.69 14.49 -10.11
CA THR A 155 -9.43 15.03 -11.44
C THR A 155 -8.08 14.55 -11.95
N THR A 156 -7.03 14.67 -11.13
CA THR A 156 -5.65 14.35 -11.51
C THR A 156 -5.27 12.90 -11.21
N GLY A 157 -5.98 12.24 -10.29
CA GLY A 157 -5.60 10.93 -9.76
C GLY A 157 -4.46 10.97 -8.75
N GLU A 158 -3.95 12.16 -8.40
CA GLU A 158 -2.84 12.29 -7.44
C GLU A 158 -3.28 11.89 -6.04
N LEU A 159 -2.43 11.10 -5.37
CA LEU A 159 -2.72 10.53 -4.07
C LEU A 159 -1.70 10.98 -3.03
N LYS A 160 -2.18 11.62 -1.96
CA LYS A 160 -1.38 11.99 -0.80
C LYS A 160 -1.74 11.09 0.37
N LEU A 161 -0.75 10.41 0.93
CA LEU A 161 -0.93 9.68 2.19
C LEU A 161 -0.66 10.62 3.36
N GLU A 162 -1.69 10.83 4.17
CA GLU A 162 -1.54 11.47 5.47
C GLU A 162 -1.05 10.44 6.48
N ARG A 163 -0.05 10.83 7.27
CA ARG A 163 0.27 10.09 8.49
C ARG A 163 -0.95 10.22 9.40
N PRO A 164 -1.49 9.12 9.96
CA PRO A 164 -2.57 9.23 10.90
C PRO A 164 -2.08 10.01 12.13
N GLY A 165 -2.48 11.29 12.22
CA GLY A 165 -2.38 12.06 13.45
C GLY A 165 -3.46 11.57 14.38
N GLN A 166 -3.11 10.64 15.29
CA GLN A 166 -3.91 10.18 16.44
C GLN A 166 -5.44 10.23 16.21
N GLY A 167 -5.89 9.74 15.07
CA GLY A 167 -7.29 9.73 14.66
C GLY A 167 -7.83 8.33 14.85
N ALA A 168 -8.97 8.21 15.52
CA ALA A 168 -9.59 6.93 15.82
C ALA A 168 -9.71 6.07 14.54
N ALA A 169 -9.18 4.85 14.60
CA ALA A 169 -9.36 3.84 13.57
C ALA A 169 -10.86 3.64 13.32
N PRO A 170 -11.31 3.50 12.05
CA PRO A 170 -12.68 3.20 11.74
C PRO A 170 -13.06 1.87 12.39
N VAL A 171 -14.23 1.85 13.05
CA VAL A 171 -14.76 0.65 13.69
C VAL A 171 -15.08 -0.38 12.59
N ARG A 172 -14.25 -1.42 12.44
CA ARG A 172 -14.51 -2.54 11.52
C ARG A 172 -15.84 -3.19 11.90
N ARG A 173 -16.82 -3.17 11.01
CA ARG A 173 -18.02 -4.00 11.15
C ARG A 173 -17.64 -5.44 10.79
N ARG A 174 -17.61 -6.32 11.79
CA ARG A 174 -17.52 -7.77 11.61
C ARG A 174 -18.81 -8.32 11.00
#